data_AF-A0A0M3HFQ2-F1
#
_entry.id   AF-A0A0M3HFQ2-F1
#
_cell.length_a   1.000
_cell.length_b   1.000
_cell.length_c   1.000
_cell.angle_alpha   90.00
_cell.angle_beta   90.00
_cell.angle_gamma   90.00
#
_symmetry.space_group_name_H-M   'P 1'
#
loop_
_entity.id
_entity.type
_entity.pdbx_description
1 polymer ?
#
loop_
_entity_poly.entity_id
_entity_poly.type
_entity_poly.pdbx_seq_one_letter_code
_entity_poly.pdbx_strand_id
1 'polypeptide(L)'
;MIFIGFLRGLLARSIIQAQSFSPTFSNVYAALVAIINSKFPHIGELILRRLIVQFKRCFRRNDKTTTVTVSKFIAHLINQQVAHEVLALELMILLLENPTDDSVEVTVAFLKECGAKLTELSPRGVNCMVYVKLPIFDRLRSILNEAEIDKRVQYMIEVIFHVRRDKFQGFPAVIDELDLIDEDDQITHTITLEDAVNPENELNVFKYDPDFEKNEAMYDEIRREIIGEPGESSEEEDDEAESGEDADMEEQKEEGGKMTIIDNTEQNLVAFRRNVYLTIQSSLDFQEAAHKLLKIDLKSGQDVRESFSKII
;
A
#
# COMPACT_ATOMS: atom_id res chain seq x y z
N MET A 1 25.91 9.11 22.86
CA MET A 1 25.39 9.38 21.50
C MET A 1 24.41 8.23 21.20
N ILE A 2 23.30 8.50 20.50
CA ILE A 2 22.07 7.69 20.56
C ILE A 2 21.95 6.77 19.34
N PHE A 3 21.84 5.46 19.58
CA PHE A 3 21.86 4.38 18.59
C PHE A 3 20.63 4.27 17.67
N ILE A 4 20.88 3.86 16.43
CA ILE A 4 19.92 3.58 15.36
C ILE A 4 18.99 2.38 15.64
N GLY A 5 19.39 1.40 16.46
CA GLY A 5 18.44 0.35 16.91
C GLY A 5 17.24 0.88 17.71
N PHE A 6 17.30 2.13 18.19
CA PHE A 6 16.16 2.83 18.79
C PHE A 6 15.19 3.44 17.78
N LEU A 7 15.63 3.75 16.55
CA LEU A 7 14.79 4.45 15.58
C LEU A 7 13.66 3.57 15.04
N ARG A 8 13.80 2.24 15.06
CA ARG A 8 12.69 1.33 14.71
C ARG A 8 11.47 1.50 15.63
N GLY A 9 11.69 1.76 16.91
CA GLY A 9 10.62 2.01 17.88
C GLY A 9 9.91 3.34 17.59
N LEU A 10 10.68 4.39 17.32
CA LEU A 10 10.16 5.69 16.96
C LEU A 10 9.39 5.65 15.62
N LEU A 11 9.97 5.03 14.59
CA LEU A 11 9.36 4.85 13.28
C LEU A 11 8.03 4.09 13.38
N ALA A 12 8.04 2.93 14.04
CA ALA A 12 6.83 2.14 14.25
C ALA A 12 5.75 2.95 14.98
N ARG A 13 6.13 3.73 16.00
CA ARG A 13 5.19 4.60 16.72
C ARG A 13 4.64 5.69 15.80
N SER A 14 5.48 6.37 15.02
CA SER A 14 5.09 7.44 14.12
C SER A 14 4.13 6.96 13.05
N ILE A 15 4.39 5.80 12.42
CA ILE A 15 3.50 5.22 11.40
C ILE A 15 2.14 4.86 12.01
N ILE A 16 2.12 4.16 13.15
CA ILE A 16 0.87 3.77 13.82
C ILE A 16 0.06 5.01 14.23
N GLN A 17 0.73 6.06 14.75
CA GLN A 17 0.06 7.31 15.11
C GLN A 17 -0.48 8.04 13.87
N ALA A 18 0.31 8.17 12.81
CA ALA A 18 -0.09 8.82 11.57
C ALA A 18 -1.33 8.14 10.96
N GLN A 19 -1.33 6.80 10.87
CA GLN A 19 -2.49 6.03 10.42
C GLN A 19 -3.70 6.21 11.35
N SER A 20 -3.47 6.28 12.67
CA SER A 20 -4.56 6.51 13.63
C SER A 20 -5.22 7.88 13.47
N PHE A 21 -4.45 8.91 13.12
CA PHE A 21 -4.97 10.26 12.83
C PHE A 21 -5.62 10.36 11.46
N SER A 22 -5.13 9.60 10.47
CA SER A 22 -5.64 9.62 9.09
C SER A 22 -5.96 8.21 8.55
N PRO A 23 -7.02 7.54 9.04
CA PRO A 23 -7.33 6.17 8.64
C PRO A 23 -7.72 6.04 7.15
N THR A 24 -8.08 7.14 6.49
CA THR A 24 -8.37 7.16 5.05
C THR A 24 -7.18 6.69 4.20
N PHE A 25 -5.96 6.96 4.64
CA PHE A 25 -4.72 6.58 3.94
C PHE A 25 -4.10 5.27 4.45
N SER A 26 -4.89 4.41 5.09
CA SER A 26 -4.36 3.16 5.70
C SER A 26 -3.68 2.24 4.68
N ASN A 27 -4.19 2.20 3.45
CA ASN A 27 -3.58 1.49 2.34
C ASN A 27 -2.18 2.04 1.98
N VAL A 28 -2.02 3.37 1.95
CA VAL A 28 -0.73 4.04 1.68
C VAL A 28 0.27 3.75 2.80
N TYR A 29 -0.17 3.85 4.07
CA TYR A 29 0.69 3.49 5.20
C TYR A 29 1.08 2.01 5.18
N ALA A 30 0.18 1.11 4.77
CA ALA A 30 0.50 -0.31 4.62
C ALA A 30 1.51 -0.56 3.49
N ALA A 31 1.40 0.13 2.36
CA ALA A 31 2.37 0.05 1.26
C ALA A 31 3.76 0.53 1.72
N LEU A 32 3.83 1.65 2.45
CA LEU A 32 5.08 2.12 3.06
C LEU A 32 5.68 1.07 4.01
N VAL A 33 4.84 0.47 4.87
CA VAL A 33 5.30 -0.60 5.78
C VAL A 33 5.79 -1.80 4.99
N ALA A 34 5.13 -2.17 3.90
CA ALA A 34 5.55 -3.28 3.04
C ALA A 34 6.95 -3.02 2.45
N ILE A 35 7.21 -1.80 1.94
CA ILE A 35 8.52 -1.42 1.39
C ILE A 35 9.60 -1.49 2.47
N ILE A 36 9.31 -0.95 3.65
CA ILE A 36 10.24 -1.03 4.78
C ILE A 36 10.47 -2.49 5.18
N ASN A 37 9.42 -3.32 5.15
CA ASN A 37 9.46 -4.71 5.56
C ASN A 37 10.28 -5.61 4.61
N SER A 38 10.30 -5.33 3.30
CA SER A 38 11.14 -6.09 2.36
C SER A 38 12.64 -5.91 2.61
N LYS A 39 13.05 -4.77 3.19
CA LYS A 39 14.45 -4.48 3.56
C LYS A 39 14.76 -4.71 5.04
N PHE A 40 13.80 -4.42 5.91
CA PHE A 40 13.93 -4.50 7.37
C PHE A 40 12.74 -5.26 7.98
N PRO A 41 12.70 -6.60 7.88
CA PRO A 41 11.53 -7.40 8.31
C PRO A 41 11.17 -7.22 9.78
N HIS A 42 12.18 -7.02 10.63
CA HIS A 42 12.01 -6.81 12.06
C HIS A 42 11.22 -5.53 12.40
N ILE A 43 11.19 -4.53 11.50
CA ILE A 43 10.38 -3.32 11.66
C ILE A 43 8.92 -3.62 11.34
N GLY A 44 8.66 -4.35 10.24
CA GLY A 44 7.31 -4.80 9.89
C GLY A 44 6.71 -5.69 10.99
N GLU A 45 7.51 -6.62 11.51
CA GLU A 45 7.14 -7.49 12.63
C GLU A 45 6.78 -6.67 13.89
N LEU A 46 7.61 -5.68 14.24
CA LEU A 46 7.38 -4.81 15.40
C LEU A 46 6.09 -3.98 15.26
N ILE A 47 5.83 -3.44 14.07
CA ILE A 47 4.60 -2.69 13.78
C ILE A 47 3.38 -3.61 13.95
N LEU A 48 3.40 -4.78 13.33
CA LEU A 48 2.32 -5.76 13.41
C LEU A 48 2.05 -6.18 14.87
N ARG A 49 3.10 -6.51 15.62
CA ARG A 49 3.00 -6.88 17.03
C ARG A 49 2.38 -5.77 17.87
N ARG A 50 2.79 -4.50 17.66
CA ARG A 50 2.22 -3.34 18.35
C ARG A 50 0.75 -3.14 18.02
N LEU A 51 0.35 -3.32 16.75
CA LEU A 51 -1.05 -3.25 16.33
C LEU A 51 -1.90 -4.34 16.96
N ILE A 52 -1.43 -5.58 17.03
CA ILE A 52 -2.15 -6.69 17.69
C ILE A 52 -2.35 -6.39 19.19
N VAL A 53 -1.31 -5.94 19.88
CA VAL A 53 -1.41 -5.54 21.29
C VAL A 53 -2.40 -4.39 21.47
N GLN A 54 -2.37 -3.40 20.58
CA GLN A 54 -3.29 -2.27 20.60
C GLN A 54 -4.74 -2.71 20.36
N PHE A 55 -4.97 -3.61 19.38
CA PHE A 55 -6.27 -4.20 19.10
C PHE A 55 -6.84 -4.90 20.33
N LYS A 56 -6.08 -5.82 20.95
CA LYS A 56 -6.50 -6.56 22.15
C LYS A 56 -6.87 -5.62 23.29
N ARG A 57 -6.09 -4.55 23.47
CA ARG A 57 -6.33 -3.55 24.52
C ARG A 57 -7.58 -2.71 24.25
N CYS A 58 -7.81 -2.26 23.01
CA CYS A 58 -8.96 -1.45 22.63
C CYS A 58 -10.24 -2.27 22.63
N PHE A 59 -10.20 -3.51 22.13
CA PHE A 59 -11.32 -4.45 22.16
C PHE A 59 -11.75 -4.74 23.60
N ARG A 60 -10.81 -5.07 24.50
CA ARG A 60 -11.12 -5.30 25.93
C ARG A 60 -11.70 -4.06 26.63
N ARG A 61 -11.40 -2.85 26.15
CA ARG A 61 -11.92 -1.58 26.69
C ARG A 61 -13.23 -1.15 26.04
N ASN A 62 -13.76 -1.92 25.09
CA ASN A 62 -14.92 -1.54 24.27
C ASN A 62 -14.73 -0.17 23.56
N ASP A 63 -13.50 0.17 23.19
CA ASP A 63 -13.21 1.37 22.39
C ASP A 63 -13.38 1.03 20.91
N LYS A 64 -14.63 1.11 20.42
CA LYS A 64 -14.96 0.75 19.04
C LYS A 64 -14.16 1.56 18.04
N THR A 65 -14.12 2.89 18.18
CA THR A 65 -13.53 3.79 17.18
C THR A 65 -12.08 3.44 16.93
N THR A 66 -11.29 3.28 18.01
CA THR A 66 -9.89 2.87 17.88
C THR A 66 -9.76 1.43 17.38
N THR A 67 -10.66 0.53 17.79
CA THR A 67 -10.64 -0.87 17.32
C THR A 67 -10.86 -0.95 15.81
N VAL A 68 -11.81 -0.18 15.25
CA VAL A 68 -12.03 -0.09 13.79
C VAL A 68 -10.77 0.41 13.09
N THR A 69 -10.16 1.50 13.58
CA THR A 69 -8.96 2.08 12.97
C THR A 69 -7.77 1.13 12.96
N VAL A 70 -7.52 0.44 14.08
CA VAL A 70 -6.44 -0.55 14.19
C VAL A 70 -6.71 -1.77 13.32
N SER A 71 -7.95 -2.27 13.32
CA SER A 71 -8.34 -3.41 12.49
C SER A 71 -8.17 -3.08 11.01
N LYS A 72 -8.57 -1.87 10.58
CA LYS A 72 -8.34 -1.40 9.21
C LYS A 72 -6.86 -1.41 8.83
N PHE A 73 -5.96 -1.00 9.73
CA PHE A 73 -4.54 -1.04 9.42
C PHE A 73 -4.04 -2.48 9.27
N ILE A 74 -4.42 -3.37 10.18
CA ILE A 74 -4.09 -4.80 10.08
C ILE A 74 -4.62 -5.40 8.77
N ALA A 75 -5.83 -5.03 8.35
CA ALA A 75 -6.42 -5.49 7.09
C ALA A 75 -5.54 -5.14 5.88
N HIS A 76 -5.06 -3.90 5.79
CA HIS A 76 -4.18 -3.51 4.69
C HIS A 76 -2.78 -4.11 4.78
N LEU A 77 -2.26 -4.40 5.98
CA LEU A 77 -1.00 -5.15 6.13
C LEU A 77 -1.14 -6.59 5.65
N ILE A 78 -2.31 -7.21 5.80
CA ILE A 78 -2.62 -8.53 5.21
C ILE A 78 -2.72 -8.42 3.69
N ASN A 79 -3.37 -7.38 3.16
CA ASN A 79 -3.48 -7.17 1.72
C ASN A 79 -2.10 -7.06 1.06
N GLN A 80 -1.19 -6.32 1.70
CA GLN A 80 0.21 -6.14 1.28
C GLN A 80 1.14 -7.31 1.67
N GLN A 81 0.59 -8.44 2.16
CA GLN A 81 1.34 -9.65 2.54
C GLN A 81 2.44 -9.42 3.59
N VAL A 82 2.36 -8.35 4.38
CA VAL A 82 3.22 -8.15 5.57
C VAL A 82 2.78 -9.08 6.70
N ALA A 83 1.47 -9.34 6.82
CA ALA A 83 0.89 -10.22 7.82
C ALA A 83 0.17 -11.40 7.16
N HIS A 84 0.36 -12.60 7.72
CA HIS A 84 -0.32 -13.80 7.24
C HIS A 84 -1.84 -13.73 7.48
N GLU A 85 -2.63 -14.22 6.53
CA GLU A 85 -4.10 -14.15 6.56
C GLU A 85 -4.76 -14.88 7.73
N VAL A 86 -4.03 -15.79 8.36
CA VAL A 86 -4.48 -16.51 9.59
C VAL A 86 -4.79 -15.52 10.71
N LEU A 87 -4.03 -14.42 10.82
CA LEU A 87 -4.30 -13.37 11.79
C LEU A 87 -5.68 -12.74 11.58
N ALA A 88 -6.10 -12.57 10.32
CA ALA A 88 -7.42 -12.05 9.98
C ALA A 88 -8.53 -12.95 10.55
N LEU A 89 -8.35 -14.27 10.44
CA LEU A 89 -9.30 -15.25 10.94
C LEU A 89 -9.37 -15.23 12.46
N GLU A 90 -8.23 -15.22 13.15
CA GLU A 90 -8.19 -15.16 14.61
C GLU A 90 -8.90 -13.90 15.15
N LEU A 91 -8.67 -12.74 14.52
CA LEU A 91 -9.34 -11.49 14.87
C LEU A 91 -10.86 -11.60 14.72
N MET A 92 -11.34 -12.13 13.60
CA MET A 92 -12.78 -12.27 13.35
C MET A 92 -13.44 -13.32 14.24
N ILE A 93 -12.74 -14.42 14.56
CA ILE A 93 -13.22 -15.43 15.51
C ILE A 93 -13.39 -14.79 16.89
N LEU A 94 -12.39 -14.04 17.36
CA LEU A 94 -12.45 -13.35 18.64
C LEU A 94 -13.59 -12.32 18.69
N LEU A 95 -13.80 -11.55 17.62
CA LEU A 95 -14.89 -10.58 17.53
C LEU A 95 -16.28 -11.23 17.53
N LEU A 96 -16.43 -12.39 16.88
CA LEU A 96 -17.72 -13.08 16.71
C LEU A 96 -17.99 -14.20 17.72
N GLU A 97 -17.07 -14.45 18.65
CA GLU A 97 -17.23 -15.45 19.72
C GLU A 97 -18.47 -15.11 20.57
N ASN A 98 -18.54 -13.86 21.04
CA ASN A 98 -19.69 -13.29 21.75
C ASN A 98 -20.13 -12.01 21.03
N PRO A 99 -20.96 -12.13 19.96
CA PRO A 99 -21.23 -11.02 19.08
C PRO A 99 -22.09 -9.96 19.76
N THR A 100 -21.56 -8.75 19.85
CA THR A 100 -22.26 -7.50 20.15
C THR A 100 -22.39 -6.63 18.90
N ASP A 101 -23.30 -5.66 18.92
CA ASP A 101 -23.49 -4.72 17.80
C ASP A 101 -22.17 -4.08 17.34
N ASP A 102 -21.33 -3.63 18.29
CA ASP A 102 -20.04 -3.03 18.00
C ASP A 102 -19.03 -4.04 17.43
N SER A 103 -18.99 -5.27 17.96
CA SER A 103 -18.07 -6.30 17.45
C SER A 103 -18.39 -6.74 16.02
N VAL A 104 -19.69 -6.80 15.68
CA VAL A 104 -20.16 -7.11 14.33
C VAL A 104 -19.83 -5.97 13.39
N GLU A 105 -20.02 -4.71 13.81
CA GLU A 105 -19.62 -3.54 13.04
C GLU A 105 -18.12 -3.53 12.73
N VAL A 106 -17.26 -3.79 13.73
CA VAL A 106 -15.81 -3.93 13.54
C VAL A 106 -15.50 -5.04 12.54
N THR A 107 -16.16 -6.20 12.68
CA THR A 107 -15.96 -7.35 11.79
C THR A 107 -16.35 -7.04 10.34
N VAL A 108 -17.49 -6.36 10.13
CA VAL A 108 -17.95 -5.95 8.80
C VAL A 108 -16.99 -4.93 8.20
N ALA A 109 -16.52 -3.95 8.98
CA ALA A 109 -15.54 -2.97 8.52
C ALA A 109 -14.23 -3.64 8.12
N PHE A 110 -13.73 -4.56 8.95
CA PHE A 110 -12.51 -5.32 8.68
C PHE A 110 -12.62 -6.18 7.41
N LEU A 111 -13.73 -6.92 7.25
CA LEU A 111 -14.00 -7.74 6.08
C LEU A 111 -14.10 -6.95 4.78
N LYS A 112 -14.60 -5.70 4.82
CA LYS A 112 -14.61 -4.85 3.62
C LYS A 112 -13.19 -4.59 3.14
N GLU A 113 -12.26 -4.34 4.04
CA GLU A 113 -10.90 -3.90 3.69
C GLU A 113 -10.01 -5.08 3.23
N CYS A 114 -10.09 -6.26 3.85
CA CYS A 114 -9.22 -7.41 3.48
C CYS A 114 -9.95 -8.60 2.81
N GLY A 115 -11.27 -8.53 2.64
CA GLY A 115 -12.05 -9.67 2.14
C GLY A 115 -11.72 -10.08 0.69
N ALA A 116 -11.25 -9.14 -0.14
CA ALA A 116 -10.73 -9.43 -1.47
C ALA A 116 -9.50 -10.36 -1.39
N LYS A 117 -8.47 -9.98 -0.62
CA LYS A 117 -7.25 -10.77 -0.45
C LYS A 117 -7.53 -12.16 0.13
N LEU A 118 -8.39 -12.24 1.15
CA LEU A 118 -8.82 -13.52 1.74
C LEU A 118 -9.53 -14.43 0.70
N THR A 119 -10.22 -13.83 -0.28
CA THR A 119 -10.87 -14.56 -1.36
C THR A 119 -9.88 -15.07 -2.40
N GLU A 120 -8.82 -14.32 -2.69
CA GLU A 120 -7.73 -14.67 -3.62
C GLU A 120 -6.86 -15.81 -3.10
N LEU A 121 -6.44 -15.73 -1.83
CA LEU A 121 -5.58 -16.73 -1.18
C LEU A 121 -6.29 -18.07 -0.94
N SER A 122 -7.62 -18.11 -1.08
CA SER A 122 -8.40 -19.35 -0.97
C SER A 122 -8.33 -20.18 -2.27
N PRO A 123 -7.75 -21.40 -2.27
CA PRO A 123 -7.60 -22.20 -3.49
C PRO A 123 -8.96 -22.54 -4.15
N ARG A 124 -9.06 -22.30 -5.47
CA ARG A 124 -10.28 -22.47 -6.30
C ARG A 124 -10.69 -23.94 -6.55
N GLY A 125 -9.85 -24.91 -6.17
CA GLY A 125 -9.92 -26.31 -6.65
C GLY A 125 -10.30 -27.38 -5.64
N VAL A 126 -10.64 -27.03 -4.39
CA VAL A 126 -11.05 -28.01 -3.38
C VAL A 126 -12.46 -27.66 -2.90
N ASN A 127 -13.40 -28.58 -3.15
CA ASN A 127 -14.58 -28.77 -2.31
C ASN A 127 -14.15 -29.30 -0.91
N CYS A 128 -13.18 -28.62 -0.29
CA CYS A 128 -12.76 -28.69 1.10
C CYS A 128 -12.89 -27.23 1.56
N MET A 129 -14.08 -26.69 1.85
CA MET A 129 -14.91 -27.08 3.00
C MET A 129 -14.02 -27.54 4.15
N VAL A 130 -13.60 -26.62 5.04
CA VAL A 130 -13.77 -26.74 6.51
C VAL A 130 -13.14 -25.57 7.28
N TYR A 131 -12.01 -24.93 6.89
CA TYR A 131 -11.34 -24.00 7.84
C TYR A 131 -11.39 -22.49 7.58
N VAL A 132 -11.51 -21.99 6.34
CA VAL A 132 -11.21 -20.56 6.10
C VAL A 132 -12.35 -19.74 5.48
N LYS A 133 -13.22 -20.33 4.64
CA LYS A 133 -14.22 -19.57 3.85
C LYS A 133 -15.66 -19.59 4.41
N LEU A 134 -15.96 -20.49 5.34
CA LEU A 134 -17.32 -20.79 5.82
C LEU A 134 -17.63 -20.23 7.23
N PRO A 135 -16.75 -20.34 8.25
CA PRO A 135 -17.16 -20.03 9.62
C PRO A 135 -17.65 -18.60 9.81
N ILE A 136 -16.94 -17.61 9.26
CA ILE A 136 -17.24 -16.19 9.53
C ILE A 136 -18.55 -15.76 8.86
N PHE A 137 -18.75 -16.05 7.57
CA PHE A 137 -19.98 -15.68 6.88
C PHE A 137 -21.18 -16.52 7.33
N ASP A 138 -20.98 -17.80 7.67
CA ASP A 138 -22.06 -18.61 8.23
C ASP A 138 -22.41 -18.15 9.66
N ARG A 139 -21.41 -17.73 10.46
CA ARG A 139 -21.63 -17.10 11.76
C ARG A 139 -22.39 -15.78 11.62
N LEU A 140 -22.02 -14.91 10.69
CA LEU A 140 -22.77 -13.68 10.39
C LEU A 140 -24.20 -13.98 9.93
N ARG A 141 -24.43 -15.05 9.16
CA ARG A 141 -25.78 -15.51 8.78
C ARG A 141 -26.58 -16.02 9.98
N SER A 142 -25.96 -16.79 10.87
CA SER A 142 -26.60 -17.24 12.12
C SER A 142 -26.96 -16.03 12.98
N ILE A 143 -26.07 -15.05 13.15
CA ILE A 143 -26.37 -13.80 13.86
C ILE A 143 -27.54 -13.05 13.23
N LEU A 144 -27.60 -12.96 11.89
CA LEU A 144 -28.72 -12.30 11.19
C LEU A 144 -30.08 -12.98 11.43
N ASN A 145 -30.10 -14.30 11.60
CA ASN A 145 -31.32 -15.09 11.71
C ASN A 145 -31.75 -15.36 13.16
N GLU A 146 -30.78 -15.55 14.07
CA GLU A 146 -30.99 -16.14 15.39
C GLU A 146 -30.74 -15.14 16.53
N ALA A 147 -29.98 -14.06 16.30
CA ALA A 147 -29.64 -13.10 17.35
C ALA A 147 -30.58 -11.89 17.35
N GLU A 148 -30.96 -11.43 18.54
CA GLU A 148 -31.59 -10.13 18.73
C GLU A 148 -30.52 -9.03 18.58
N ILE A 149 -30.29 -8.60 17.34
CA ILE A 149 -29.37 -7.51 17.00
C ILE A 149 -30.11 -6.26 16.52
N ASP A 150 -29.49 -5.10 16.66
CA ASP A 150 -30.08 -3.86 16.18
C ASP A 150 -30.24 -3.85 14.65
N LYS A 151 -31.28 -3.16 14.16
CA LYS A 151 -31.58 -3.05 12.73
C LYS A 151 -30.39 -2.51 11.93
N ARG A 152 -29.61 -1.60 12.51
CA ARG A 152 -28.41 -1.07 11.86
C ARG A 152 -27.39 -2.18 11.57
N VAL A 153 -27.19 -3.09 12.52
CA VAL A 153 -26.24 -4.20 12.41
C VAL A 153 -26.73 -5.21 11.38
N GLN A 154 -28.05 -5.47 11.33
CA GLN A 154 -28.66 -6.30 10.28
C GLN A 154 -28.32 -5.76 8.89
N TYR A 155 -28.54 -4.45 8.66
CA TYR A 155 -28.18 -3.80 7.40
C TYR A 155 -26.67 -3.90 7.09
N MET A 156 -25.80 -3.77 8.10
CA MET A 156 -24.35 -3.93 7.91
C MET A 156 -23.98 -5.34 7.46
N ILE A 157 -24.62 -6.37 8.03
CA ILE A 157 -24.43 -7.76 7.63
C ILE A 157 -24.91 -7.98 6.19
N GLU A 158 -26.09 -7.46 5.83
CA GLU A 158 -26.59 -7.53 4.45
C GLU A 158 -25.63 -6.86 3.46
N VAL A 159 -25.10 -5.68 3.81
CA VAL A 159 -24.13 -4.96 2.98
C VAL A 159 -22.88 -5.80 2.73
N ILE A 160 -22.32 -6.49 3.73
CA ILE A 160 -21.14 -7.34 3.48
C ILE A 160 -21.46 -8.56 2.61
N PHE A 161 -22.67 -9.12 2.69
CA PHE A 161 -23.12 -10.17 1.76
C PHE A 161 -23.22 -9.65 0.32
N HIS A 162 -23.70 -8.42 0.12
CA HIS A 162 -23.70 -7.75 -1.18
C HIS A 162 -22.28 -7.54 -1.71
N VAL A 163 -21.39 -6.97 -0.89
CA VAL A 163 -19.96 -6.76 -1.25
C VAL A 163 -19.29 -8.08 -1.65
N ARG A 164 -19.54 -9.17 -0.91
CA ARG A 164 -19.01 -10.51 -1.24
C ARG A 164 -19.56 -11.03 -2.57
N ARG A 165 -20.86 -10.86 -2.82
CA ARG A 165 -21.51 -11.29 -4.08
C ARG A 165 -20.91 -10.56 -5.28
N ASP A 166 -20.62 -9.28 -5.09
CA ASP A 166 -20.00 -8.42 -6.09
C ASP A 166 -18.46 -8.59 -6.09
N LYS A 167 -17.95 -9.63 -5.44
CA LYS A 167 -16.53 -10.03 -5.40
C LYS A 167 -15.59 -8.91 -4.96
N PHE A 168 -16.03 -8.07 -4.03
CA PHE A 168 -15.24 -6.97 -3.48
C PHE A 168 -14.75 -5.96 -4.54
N GLN A 169 -15.45 -5.80 -5.67
CA GLN A 169 -15.04 -4.86 -6.72
C GLN A 169 -14.82 -3.42 -6.23
N GLY A 170 -15.59 -2.95 -5.25
CA GLY A 170 -15.41 -1.64 -4.62
C GLY A 170 -14.36 -1.58 -3.52
N PHE A 171 -13.72 -2.71 -3.20
CA PHE A 171 -12.73 -2.87 -2.14
C PHE A 171 -11.61 -3.81 -2.61
N PRO A 172 -10.82 -3.40 -3.62
CA PRO A 172 -9.69 -4.20 -4.09
C PRO A 172 -8.66 -4.42 -2.97
N ALA A 173 -7.98 -5.57 -3.00
CA ALA A 173 -6.98 -5.91 -1.97
C ALA A 173 -5.84 -4.88 -1.95
N VAL A 174 -5.16 -4.74 -3.09
CA VAL A 174 -4.12 -3.75 -3.35
C VAL A 174 -4.53 -2.99 -4.59
N ILE A 175 -4.36 -1.67 -4.57
CA ILE A 175 -4.55 -0.84 -5.77
C ILE A 175 -3.24 -0.82 -6.55
N ASP A 176 -3.31 -0.78 -7.88
CA ASP A 176 -2.14 -0.92 -8.77
C ASP A 176 -1.00 0.06 -8.43
N GLU A 177 -1.32 1.30 -8.02
CA GLU A 177 -0.33 2.32 -7.62
C GLU A 177 0.45 1.98 -6.34
N LEU A 178 -0.07 1.06 -5.52
CA LEU A 178 0.51 0.63 -4.25
C LEU A 178 1.09 -0.79 -4.31
N ASP A 179 1.10 -1.42 -5.49
CA ASP A 179 1.75 -2.69 -5.75
C ASP A 179 3.22 -2.43 -6.15
N LEU A 180 4.05 -2.20 -5.14
CA LEU A 180 5.41 -1.66 -5.30
C LEU A 180 6.51 -2.69 -5.04
N ILE A 181 6.15 -3.94 -4.75
CA ILE A 181 7.08 -4.97 -4.28
C ILE A 181 6.77 -6.27 -5.00
N ASP A 182 7.77 -6.80 -5.70
CA ASP A 182 7.70 -8.09 -6.35
C ASP A 182 7.36 -9.20 -5.35
N GLU A 183 6.59 -10.19 -5.78
CA GLU A 183 6.11 -11.29 -4.93
C GLU A 183 7.25 -12.03 -4.21
N ASP A 184 8.41 -12.17 -4.86
CA ASP A 184 9.60 -12.84 -4.33
C ASP A 184 10.30 -12.06 -3.20
N ASP A 185 10.12 -10.74 -3.16
CA ASP A 185 10.69 -9.83 -2.15
C ASP A 185 9.74 -9.58 -0.97
N GLN A 186 8.52 -10.12 -1.03
CA GLN A 186 7.53 -9.98 0.04
C GLN A 186 7.86 -10.90 1.22
N ILE A 187 7.86 -10.33 2.43
CA ILE A 187 8.15 -11.06 3.66
C ILE A 187 6.91 -11.07 4.54
N THR A 188 6.28 -12.22 4.68
CA THR A 188 5.05 -12.39 5.46
C THR A 188 5.32 -12.88 6.87
N HIS A 189 4.84 -12.14 7.86
CA HIS A 189 4.95 -12.51 9.27
C HIS A 189 3.77 -13.37 9.74
N THR A 190 4.08 -14.50 10.35
CA THR A 190 3.09 -15.42 10.95
C THR A 190 2.99 -15.19 12.47
N ILE A 191 2.50 -14.01 12.88
CA ILE A 191 2.29 -13.67 14.31
C ILE A 191 0.83 -13.94 14.67
N THR A 192 0.58 -14.74 15.71
CA THR A 192 -0.78 -14.99 16.22
C THR A 192 -1.20 -13.96 17.26
N LEU A 193 -2.49 -13.93 17.60
CA LEU A 193 -3.03 -13.12 18.69
C LEU A 193 -2.42 -13.47 20.07
N GLU A 194 -1.99 -14.71 20.26
CA GLU A 194 -1.42 -15.18 21.52
C GLU A 194 0.05 -14.76 21.65
N ASP A 195 0.82 -14.83 20.56
CA ASP A 195 2.26 -14.50 20.55
C ASP A 195 2.55 -13.01 20.81
N ALA A 196 1.65 -12.14 20.37
CA ALA A 196 1.81 -10.69 20.47
C ALA A 196 1.55 -10.18 21.90
N VAL A 197 2.58 -10.27 22.75
CA VAL A 197 2.52 -9.84 24.16
C VAL A 197 3.41 -8.63 24.46
N ASN A 198 4.62 -8.56 23.88
CA ASN A 198 5.57 -7.49 24.15
C ASN A 198 5.67 -6.48 22.99
N PRO A 199 5.12 -5.25 23.12
CA PRO A 199 5.24 -4.21 22.08
C PRO A 199 6.61 -3.52 22.02
N GLU A 200 7.57 -3.91 22.87
CA GLU A 200 8.92 -3.30 22.94
C GLU A 200 8.86 -1.77 23.06
N ASN A 201 8.02 -1.28 23.99
CA ASN A 201 7.80 0.16 24.19
C ASN A 201 9.06 0.90 24.65
N GLU A 202 10.02 0.18 25.23
CA GLU A 202 11.31 0.74 25.65
C GLU A 202 12.16 1.25 24.48
N LEU A 203 11.91 0.75 23.26
CA LEU A 203 12.54 1.26 22.03
C LEU A 203 12.10 2.68 21.70
N ASN A 204 11.04 3.19 22.33
CA ASN A 204 10.58 4.57 22.12
C ASN A 204 11.35 5.59 22.96
N VAL A 205 12.25 5.14 23.84
CA VAL A 205 12.99 5.99 24.78
C VAL A 205 14.46 5.90 24.46
N PHE A 206 15.11 7.05 24.33
CA PHE A 206 16.55 7.11 24.10
C PHE A 206 17.33 6.52 25.27
N LYS A 207 18.29 5.65 24.98
CA LYS A 207 19.26 5.13 25.94
C LYS A 207 20.67 5.36 25.42
N TYR A 208 21.63 5.46 26.33
CA TYR A 208 23.04 5.52 25.97
C TYR A 208 23.47 4.18 25.38
N ASP A 209 24.13 4.22 24.22
CA ASP A 209 24.73 3.06 23.59
C ASP A 209 26.25 3.15 23.67
N PRO A 210 26.93 2.23 24.39
CA PRO A 210 28.39 2.13 24.41
C PRO A 210 28.99 1.85 23.03
N ASP A 211 28.27 1.15 22.15
CA ASP A 211 28.74 0.71 20.83
C ASP A 211 28.26 1.63 19.69
N PHE A 212 27.82 2.85 20.02
CA PHE A 212 27.19 3.79 19.08
C PHE A 212 27.97 3.96 17.77
N GLU A 213 29.28 4.21 17.83
CA GLU A 213 30.10 4.50 16.64
C GLU A 213 30.16 3.29 15.68
N LYS A 214 30.29 2.08 16.23
CA LYS A 214 30.32 0.84 15.46
C LYS A 214 28.97 0.60 14.78
N ASN A 215 27.91 0.85 15.54
CA ASN A 215 26.54 0.65 15.13
C ASN A 215 26.09 1.64 14.05
N GLU A 216 26.51 2.90 14.14
CA GLU A 216 26.28 3.93 13.12
C GLU A 216 26.98 3.55 11.81
N ALA A 217 28.24 3.11 11.89
CA ALA A 217 28.99 2.66 10.72
C ALA A 217 28.34 1.46 10.01
N MET A 218 27.81 0.50 10.78
CA MET A 218 27.07 -0.64 10.23
C MET A 218 25.78 -0.19 9.51
N TYR A 219 25.07 0.80 10.05
CA TYR A 219 23.88 1.32 9.39
C TYR A 219 24.22 2.09 8.11
N ASP A 220 25.30 2.88 8.12
CA ASP A 220 25.75 3.60 6.93
C ASP A 220 26.17 2.65 5.80
N GLU A 221 26.75 1.50 6.13
CA GLU A 221 27.05 0.44 5.18
C GLU A 221 25.78 -0.14 4.57
N ILE A 222 24.78 -0.50 5.39
CA ILE A 222 23.48 -1.01 4.92
C ILE A 222 22.74 0.04 4.09
N ARG A 223 22.75 1.31 4.51
CA ARG A 223 22.13 2.43 3.78
C ARG A 223 22.73 2.55 2.37
N ARG A 224 24.05 2.42 2.28
CA ARG A 224 24.78 2.48 1.01
C ARG A 224 24.50 1.28 0.11
N GLU A 225 24.37 0.09 0.68
CA GLU A 225 23.97 -1.10 -0.07
C GLU A 225 22.56 -0.97 -0.65
N ILE A 226 21.61 -0.40 0.11
CA ILE A 226 20.20 -0.30 -0.30
C ILE A 226 19.95 0.87 -1.26
N ILE A 227 20.52 2.04 -0.97
CA ILE A 227 20.21 3.31 -1.66
C ILE A 227 21.34 3.72 -2.63
N GLY A 228 22.54 3.18 -2.47
CA GLY A 228 23.75 3.63 -3.17
C GLY A 228 24.52 4.71 -2.40
N GLU A 229 25.71 5.06 -2.90
CA GLU A 229 26.43 6.25 -2.40
C GLU A 229 25.72 7.52 -2.89
N PRO A 230 25.59 8.55 -2.03
CA PRO A 230 25.11 9.86 -2.46
C PRO A 230 26.12 10.42 -3.48
N GLY A 231 25.78 10.34 -4.77
CA GLY A 231 26.63 10.72 -5.89
C GLY A 231 26.85 9.63 -6.95
N GLU A 232 26.46 8.38 -6.71
CA GLU A 232 26.55 7.30 -7.72
C GLU A 232 25.21 7.02 -8.43
N SER A 233 24.11 7.55 -7.92
CA SER A 233 22.83 7.55 -8.62
C SER A 233 22.77 8.74 -9.59
N SER A 234 23.25 8.50 -10.82
CA SER A 234 23.10 9.34 -12.02
C SER A 234 24.05 10.53 -12.14
N GLU A 235 25.12 10.34 -12.91
CA GLU A 235 25.50 11.34 -13.91
C GLU A 235 24.25 11.64 -14.75
N GLU A 236 23.95 12.93 -14.97
CA GLU A 236 22.74 13.52 -15.59
C GLU A 236 21.60 13.89 -14.62
N GLU A 237 21.75 15.03 -13.93
CA GLU A 237 20.91 16.22 -14.17
C GLU A 237 21.51 17.44 -13.44
N ASP A 238 21.47 18.57 -14.14
CA ASP A 238 22.24 19.80 -13.95
C ASP A 238 22.31 20.40 -12.53
N ASP A 239 23.52 20.84 -12.20
CA ASP A 239 23.81 21.94 -11.28
C ASP A 239 23.09 23.22 -11.74
N GLU A 240 22.05 23.67 -11.02
CA GLU A 240 21.82 25.11 -10.76
C GLU A 240 21.16 25.30 -9.40
N ALA A 241 21.97 25.24 -8.35
CA ALA A 241 21.65 25.84 -7.06
C ALA A 241 22.02 27.33 -7.12
N GLU A 242 21.14 28.19 -7.64
CA GLU A 242 21.28 29.63 -7.46
C GLU A 242 20.69 30.05 -6.11
N SER A 243 21.60 30.42 -5.22
CA SER A 243 21.34 31.12 -3.96
C SER A 243 20.83 32.54 -4.26
N GLY A 244 19.63 32.87 -3.78
CA GLY A 244 19.07 34.23 -3.83
C GLY A 244 18.45 34.59 -2.48
N GLU A 245 19.07 35.53 -1.79
CA GLU A 245 18.67 36.09 -0.50
C GLU A 245 17.34 36.87 -0.56
N ASP A 246 16.60 36.82 0.55
CA ASP A 246 15.38 37.59 0.83
C ASP A 246 15.63 39.12 0.84
N ALA A 247 14.80 39.91 0.13
CA ALA A 247 14.16 41.14 0.64
C ALA A 247 13.30 41.88 -0.41
N ASP A 248 12.00 41.98 -0.10
CA ASP A 248 11.01 43.04 -0.42
C ASP A 248 10.84 43.55 -1.87
N MET A 249 9.64 43.35 -2.45
CA MET A 249 8.77 44.46 -2.88
C MET A 249 7.34 44.01 -3.28
N GLU A 250 6.45 44.99 -3.20
CA GLU A 250 4.99 44.97 -3.09
C GLU A 250 4.19 44.45 -4.31
N GLU A 251 2.90 44.23 -4.04
CA GLU A 251 1.81 43.90 -4.95
C GLU A 251 1.83 44.64 -6.30
N GLN A 252 1.66 43.89 -7.41
CA GLN A 252 0.90 44.37 -8.56
C GLN A 252 0.31 43.22 -9.39
N LYS A 253 -0.99 43.34 -9.67
CA LYS A 253 -1.76 42.53 -10.62
C LYS A 253 -1.30 42.84 -12.05
N GLU A 254 -1.22 41.84 -12.93
CA GLU A 254 -2.02 41.74 -14.17
C GLU A 254 -1.58 40.58 -15.11
N GLU A 255 -2.62 39.94 -15.66
CA GLU A 255 -2.79 39.31 -16.98
C GLU A 255 -1.86 38.21 -17.54
N GLY A 256 -2.53 37.16 -18.01
CA GLY A 256 -1.93 35.96 -18.57
C GLY A 256 -1.34 36.14 -19.97
N GLY A 257 -0.10 35.69 -20.12
CA GLY A 257 0.52 35.35 -21.40
C GLY A 257 0.69 33.83 -21.50
N LYS A 258 0.09 33.20 -22.52
CA LYS A 258 0.42 31.83 -22.92
C LYS A 258 1.91 31.79 -23.30
N MET A 259 2.76 31.24 -22.43
CA MET A 259 4.12 30.84 -22.82
C MET A 259 4.00 29.77 -23.90
N THR A 260 4.37 30.12 -25.13
CA THR A 260 4.44 29.17 -26.24
C THR A 260 5.83 28.54 -26.16
N ILE A 261 5.90 27.33 -25.60
CA ILE A 261 7.13 26.54 -25.56
C ILE A 261 7.44 26.14 -27.00
N ILE A 262 8.48 26.74 -27.58
CA ILE A 262 8.99 26.36 -28.90
C ILE A 262 9.96 25.21 -28.65
N ASP A 263 9.51 23.99 -28.96
CA ASP A 263 10.32 22.78 -28.92
C ASP A 263 11.36 22.84 -30.05
N ASN A 264 12.58 23.26 -29.72
CA ASN A 264 13.73 23.25 -30.64
C ASN A 264 14.43 21.88 -30.70
N THR A 265 13.90 20.87 -30.01
CA THR A 265 14.48 19.54 -29.98
C THR A 265 13.59 18.60 -30.79
N GLU A 266 14.14 17.89 -31.78
CA GLU A 266 13.37 16.92 -32.58
C GLU A 266 12.95 15.66 -31.79
N GLN A 267 12.87 15.71 -30.45
CA GLN A 267 12.61 14.59 -29.56
C GLN A 267 11.30 13.88 -29.90
N ASN A 268 10.25 14.64 -30.19
CA ASN A 268 8.96 14.10 -30.62
C ASN A 268 9.06 13.31 -31.94
N LEU A 269 9.89 13.76 -32.89
CA LEU A 269 10.14 13.06 -34.16
C LEU A 269 10.97 11.79 -33.96
N VAL A 270 11.97 11.83 -33.08
CA VAL A 270 12.81 10.65 -32.76
C VAL A 270 11.99 9.57 -32.04
N ALA A 271 11.15 9.96 -31.08
CA ALA A 271 10.24 9.04 -30.39
C ALA A 271 9.24 8.40 -31.37
N PHE A 272 8.69 9.20 -32.29
CA PHE A 272 7.79 8.70 -33.33
C PHE A 272 8.47 7.69 -34.25
N ARG A 273 9.68 8.00 -34.75
CA ARG A 273 10.47 7.07 -35.60
C ARG A 273 10.78 5.75 -34.90
N ARG A 274 11.18 5.80 -33.62
CA ARG A 274 11.44 4.59 -32.82
C ARG A 274 10.19 3.73 -32.69
N ASN A 275 9.02 4.35 -32.45
CA ASN A 275 7.75 3.64 -32.34
C ASN A 275 7.34 2.97 -33.68
N VAL A 276 7.46 3.69 -34.80
CA VAL A 276 7.18 3.13 -36.14
C VAL A 276 8.11 1.96 -36.46
N TYR A 277 9.42 2.10 -36.20
CA TYR A 277 10.39 1.03 -36.42
C TYR A 277 10.06 -0.23 -35.61
N LEU A 278 9.80 -0.08 -34.31
CA LEU A 278 9.44 -1.20 -33.43
C LEU A 278 8.12 -1.86 -33.84
N THR A 279 7.15 -1.08 -34.32
CA THR A 279 5.86 -1.61 -34.79
C THR A 279 6.02 -2.45 -36.06
N ILE A 280 6.91 -2.04 -36.98
CA ILE A 280 7.24 -2.82 -38.18
C ILE A 280 8.00 -4.09 -37.79
N GLN A 281 9.05 -3.96 -36.96
CA GLN A 281 9.90 -5.07 -36.52
C GLN A 281 9.13 -6.16 -35.75
N SER A 282 8.09 -5.76 -34.99
CA SER A 282 7.27 -6.66 -34.18
C SER A 282 6.05 -7.24 -34.91
N SER A 283 5.88 -6.94 -36.20
CA SER A 283 4.76 -7.45 -37.01
C SER A 283 5.19 -8.64 -37.84
N LEU A 284 4.32 -9.65 -37.95
CA LEU A 284 4.65 -10.91 -38.62
C LEU A 284 4.55 -10.79 -40.15
N ASP A 285 3.65 -9.93 -40.63
CA ASP A 285 3.45 -9.67 -42.06
C ASP A 285 3.02 -8.22 -42.34
N PHE A 286 3.13 -7.78 -43.59
CA PHE A 286 2.92 -6.38 -43.99
C PHE A 286 1.50 -5.87 -43.70
N GLN A 287 0.49 -6.75 -43.74
CA GLN A 287 -0.90 -6.39 -43.40
C GLN A 287 -1.06 -6.07 -41.91
N GLU A 288 -0.37 -6.81 -41.05
CA GLU A 288 -0.41 -6.61 -39.61
C GLU A 288 0.30 -5.30 -39.22
N ALA A 289 1.46 -5.04 -39.84
CA ALA A 289 2.18 -3.78 -39.68
C ALA A 289 1.31 -2.58 -40.10
N ALA A 290 0.66 -2.66 -41.26
CA ALA A 290 -0.22 -1.60 -41.75
C ALA A 290 -1.41 -1.35 -40.80
N HIS A 291 -2.04 -2.41 -40.29
CA HIS A 291 -3.16 -2.28 -39.37
C HIS A 291 -2.74 -1.69 -38.02
N LYS A 292 -1.56 -2.03 -37.49
CA LYS A 292 -1.02 -1.44 -36.26
C LYS A 292 -0.64 0.03 -36.44
N LEU A 293 0.00 0.39 -37.56
CA LEU A 293 0.38 1.77 -37.86
C LEU A 293 -0.83 2.69 -38.04
N LEU A 294 -1.94 2.20 -38.61
CA LEU A 294 -3.19 2.95 -38.75
C LEU A 294 -3.88 3.27 -37.42
N LYS A 295 -3.52 2.59 -36.34
CA LYS A 295 -4.06 2.83 -34.99
C LYS A 295 -3.25 3.82 -34.17
N ILE A 296 -2.12 4.30 -34.68
CA ILE A 296 -1.33 5.32 -33.98
C ILE A 296 -2.02 6.68 -34.18
N ASP A 297 -2.58 7.23 -33.10
CA ASP A 297 -3.21 8.56 -33.10
C ASP A 297 -2.15 9.65 -33.28
N LEU A 298 -2.09 10.21 -34.49
CA LEU A 298 -1.26 11.37 -34.79
C LEU A 298 -1.97 12.63 -34.27
N LYS A 299 -1.26 13.47 -33.50
CA LYS A 299 -1.80 14.75 -33.02
C LYS A 299 -2.23 15.62 -34.21
N SER A 300 -3.41 16.23 -34.08
CA SER A 300 -4.05 17.06 -35.10
C SER A 300 -3.11 18.16 -35.61
N GLY A 301 -2.66 18.06 -36.86
CA GLY A 301 -1.77 19.04 -37.50
C GLY A 301 -0.44 18.48 -38.02
N GLN A 302 -0.08 17.23 -37.72
CA GLN A 302 1.04 16.56 -38.36
C GLN A 302 0.58 15.87 -39.66
N ASP A 303 1.12 16.32 -40.79
CA ASP A 303 0.77 15.76 -42.10
C ASP A 303 1.37 14.35 -42.23
N VAL A 304 0.50 13.34 -42.34
CA VAL A 304 0.87 11.91 -42.35
C VAL A 304 1.93 11.63 -43.41
N ARG A 305 1.82 12.29 -44.57
CA ARG A 305 2.80 12.13 -45.66
C ARG A 305 4.19 12.61 -45.28
N GLU A 306 4.31 13.72 -44.56
CA GLU A 306 5.60 14.30 -44.20
C GLU A 306 6.30 13.43 -43.14
N SER A 307 5.54 12.97 -42.14
CA SER A 307 6.03 12.10 -41.07
C SER A 307 6.54 10.75 -41.60
N PHE A 308 5.88 10.14 -42.58
CA PHE A 308 6.33 8.88 -43.18
C PHE A 308 7.40 9.06 -44.27
N SER A 309 7.45 10.21 -44.97
CA SER A 309 8.50 10.48 -45.96
C SER A 309 9.91 10.55 -45.37
N LYS A 310 10.01 10.90 -44.09
CA LYS A 310 11.27 11.02 -43.34
C LYS A 310 11.74 9.70 -42.71
N ILE A 311 11.10 8.57 -43.04
CA ILE A 311 11.39 7.22 -42.51
C ILE A 311 12.11 6.34 -43.54
N ILE A 312 12.07 6.71 -44.84
CA ILE A 312 12.85 6.10 -45.93
C ILE A 312 14.01 7.03 -46.28
#